data_AF-B4MS21-F1
#
_entry.id   AF-B4MS21-F1
#
_cell.length_a   1.000
_cell.length_b   1.000
_cell.length_c   1.000
_cell.angle_alpha   90.00
_cell.angle_beta   90.00
_cell.angle_gamma   90.00
#
_symmetry.space_group_name_H-M   'P 1'
#
loop_
_entity.id
_entity.type
_entity.pdbx_description
1 polymer ?
#
loop_
_entity_poly.entity_id
_entity_poly.type
_entity_poly.pdbx_seq_one_letter_code
_entity_poly.pdbx_strand_id
1 'polypeptide(L)'
;MAQHSAGNTITSCYSCYGINCQRTSLHQEQSCVDSLDYCVTIYEEAKVLYKGCSLEIPYELQSRCLTEDSCHKCNTNRCNNVGSAAYACVECDSSKDSNCVDNADSLDAVRCAVPTASNSYCYAKSSNNVVQRGCATTETEQQSCLTDDNCILCSPGDITKCNTVKIDAESNIGNRFIRFLR
;
A
#
# COMPACT_ATOMS: atom_id res chain seq x y z
N MET A 1 -36.73 -3.63 -13.03
CA MET A 1 -36.35 -2.29 -12.51
C MET A 1 -34.87 -2.13 -12.78
N ALA A 2 -34.51 -1.29 -13.75
CA ALA A 2 -33.10 -1.09 -14.12
C ALA A 2 -32.44 -0.22 -13.04
N GLN A 3 -31.43 -0.76 -12.37
CA GLN A 3 -30.56 0.04 -11.51
C GLN A 3 -29.74 0.96 -12.42
N HIS A 4 -30.06 2.25 -12.41
CA HIS A 4 -29.18 3.26 -12.96
C HIS A 4 -27.89 3.26 -12.13
N SER A 5 -26.79 2.73 -12.68
CA SER A 5 -25.46 3.01 -12.16
C SER A 5 -25.31 4.52 -12.05
N ALA A 6 -24.98 5.01 -10.86
CA ALA A 6 -24.63 6.41 -10.66
C ALA A 6 -23.59 6.79 -11.72
N GLY A 7 -23.90 7.84 -12.49
CA GLY A 7 -23.01 8.33 -13.55
C GLY A 7 -21.63 8.62 -12.99
N ASN A 8 -20.62 8.40 -13.81
CA ASN A 8 -19.24 8.65 -13.45
C ASN A 8 -19.04 10.12 -13.05
N THR A 9 -18.50 10.37 -11.85
CA THR A 9 -18.35 11.74 -11.30
C THR A 9 -16.91 12.26 -11.40
N ILE A 10 -16.04 11.51 -12.08
CA ILE A 10 -14.63 11.82 -12.12
C ILE A 10 -14.37 12.94 -13.10
N THR A 11 -13.62 13.93 -12.61
CA THR A 11 -13.02 15.01 -13.39
C THR A 11 -11.50 14.96 -13.34
N SER A 12 -10.90 14.37 -12.29
CA SER A 12 -9.45 14.32 -12.08
C SER A 12 -8.99 13.03 -11.38
N CYS A 13 -7.84 12.51 -11.81
CA CYS A 13 -7.13 11.39 -11.18
C CYS A 13 -5.70 11.81 -10.85
N TYR A 14 -5.09 11.17 -9.84
CA TYR A 14 -3.64 11.27 -9.69
C TYR A 14 -2.96 10.66 -10.91
N SER A 15 -1.82 11.23 -11.32
CA SER A 15 -1.09 10.80 -12.51
C SER A 15 0.40 10.62 -12.25
N CYS A 16 0.96 9.57 -12.85
CA CYS A 16 2.40 9.32 -12.91
C CYS A 16 2.66 8.16 -13.88
N TYR A 17 3.89 8.07 -14.38
CA TYR A 17 4.33 6.93 -15.19
C TYR A 17 5.79 6.59 -14.94
N GLY A 18 6.08 5.29 -14.81
CA GLY A 18 7.42 4.76 -14.58
C GLY A 18 8.06 5.32 -13.32
N ILE A 19 9.33 5.73 -13.42
CA ILE A 19 10.12 6.22 -12.28
C ILE A 19 9.52 7.46 -11.58
N ASN A 20 8.66 8.20 -12.28
CA ASN A 20 8.01 9.37 -11.70
C ASN A 20 6.99 9.00 -10.62
N CYS A 21 6.48 7.76 -10.61
CA CYS A 21 5.59 7.27 -9.55
C CYS A 21 6.32 7.09 -8.20
N GLN A 22 7.65 7.02 -8.20
CA GLN A 22 8.46 6.95 -6.98
C GLN A 22 8.88 8.33 -6.46
N ARG A 23 8.52 9.42 -7.14
CA ARG A 23 8.91 10.78 -6.75
C ARG A 23 7.86 11.40 -5.82
N THR A 24 8.21 11.51 -4.54
CA THR A 24 7.36 12.09 -3.48
C THR A 24 7.02 13.57 -3.67
N SER A 25 7.81 14.32 -4.44
CA SER A 25 7.62 15.76 -4.65
C SER A 25 6.61 16.12 -5.74
N LEU A 26 6.06 15.13 -6.46
CA LEU A 26 5.19 15.33 -7.60
C LEU A 26 3.83 14.68 -7.36
N HIS A 27 2.95 15.38 -6.65
CA HIS A 27 1.52 15.10 -6.71
C HIS A 27 0.98 15.66 -8.04
N GLN A 28 1.12 14.88 -9.10
CA GLN A 28 0.53 15.22 -10.38
C GLN A 28 -0.91 14.71 -10.45
N GLU A 29 -1.75 15.52 -11.07
CA GLU A 29 -3.12 15.20 -11.39
C GLU A 29 -3.31 15.37 -12.90
N GLN A 30 -4.23 14.58 -13.47
CA GLN A 30 -4.67 14.75 -14.85
C GLN A 30 -6.19 14.78 -14.89
N SER A 31 -6.73 15.61 -15.77
CA SER A 31 -8.17 15.65 -16.04
C SER A 31 -8.55 14.53 -16.98
N CYS A 32 -9.57 13.75 -16.64
CA CYS A 32 -10.09 12.73 -17.56
C CYS A 32 -11.02 13.38 -18.58
N VAL A 33 -10.85 13.02 -19.85
CA VAL A 33 -11.55 13.66 -20.97
C VAL A 33 -12.91 13.03 -21.21
N ASP A 34 -13.06 11.72 -20.93
CA ASP A 34 -14.29 10.98 -21.21
C ASP A 34 -15.12 10.73 -19.94
N SER A 35 -16.44 10.83 -20.06
CA SER A 35 -17.38 10.46 -18.99
C SER A 35 -17.34 8.97 -18.64
N LEU A 36 -16.72 8.11 -19.45
CA LEU A 36 -16.53 6.69 -19.20
C LEU A 36 -15.16 6.40 -18.55
N ASP A 37 -14.29 7.40 -18.40
CA ASP A 37 -12.98 7.22 -17.79
C ASP A 37 -13.05 6.93 -16.30
N TYR A 38 -12.36 5.91 -15.82
CA TYR A 38 -12.15 5.70 -14.39
C TYR A 38 -10.69 5.97 -14.00
N CYS A 39 -10.46 6.30 -12.73
CA CYS A 39 -9.10 6.41 -12.23
C CYS A 39 -8.48 5.02 -12.06
N VAL A 40 -7.20 4.92 -12.42
CA VAL A 40 -6.44 3.68 -12.40
C VAL A 40 -5.15 3.86 -11.63
N THR A 41 -4.74 2.82 -10.88
CA THR A 41 -3.35 2.59 -10.49
C THR A 41 -2.93 1.21 -10.95
N ILE A 42 -1.81 1.10 -11.67
CA ILE A 42 -1.25 -0.17 -12.13
C ILE A 42 0.00 -0.48 -11.32
N TYR A 43 0.11 -1.73 -10.89
CA TYR A 43 1.21 -2.21 -10.09
C TYR A 43 2.04 -3.28 -10.81
N GLU A 44 3.30 -3.36 -10.44
CA GLU A 44 4.13 -4.55 -10.54
C GLU A 44 4.53 -4.90 -9.12
N GLU A 45 4.01 -6.00 -8.60
CA GLU A 45 4.09 -6.29 -7.18
C GLU A 45 3.52 -5.12 -6.36
N ALA A 46 4.26 -4.57 -5.40
CA ALA A 46 3.88 -3.35 -4.68
C ALA A 46 4.12 -2.08 -5.49
N LYS A 47 5.05 -2.12 -6.45
CA LYS A 47 5.57 -0.93 -7.14
C LYS A 47 4.49 -0.35 -8.04
N VAL A 48 4.29 0.97 -7.94
CA VAL A 48 3.40 1.67 -8.85
C VAL A 48 4.11 1.94 -10.18
N LEU A 49 3.51 1.45 -11.26
CA LEU A 49 3.98 1.69 -12.63
C LEU A 49 3.27 2.86 -13.30
N TYR A 50 1.99 3.03 -13.00
CA TYR A 50 1.15 4.06 -13.62
C TYR A 50 0.01 4.49 -12.71
N LYS A 51 -0.32 5.78 -12.79
CA LYS A 51 -1.58 6.35 -12.32
C LYS A 51 -2.15 7.24 -13.42
N GLY A 52 -3.46 7.24 -13.57
CA GLY A 52 -4.14 8.16 -14.48
C GLY A 52 -5.55 7.71 -14.82
N CYS A 53 -6.06 8.18 -15.94
CA CYS A 53 -7.38 7.87 -16.49
C CYS A 53 -7.31 6.61 -17.34
N SER A 54 -8.38 5.82 -17.33
CA SER A 54 -8.41 4.49 -17.95
C SER A 54 -8.14 4.45 -19.46
N LEU A 55 -8.54 5.49 -20.20
CA LEU A 55 -8.34 5.58 -21.65
C LEU A 55 -6.94 6.06 -22.03
N GLU A 56 -6.16 6.54 -21.06
CA GLU A 56 -4.79 7.03 -21.24
C GLU A 56 -3.74 6.02 -20.76
N ILE A 57 -4.16 4.79 -20.41
CA ILE A 57 -3.23 3.72 -20.02
C ILE A 57 -2.31 3.41 -21.20
N PRO A 58 -0.97 3.48 -21.01
CA PRO A 58 0.00 3.09 -22.03
C PRO A 58 -0.23 1.65 -22.51
N TYR A 59 -0.05 1.41 -23.81
CA TYR A 59 -0.39 0.14 -24.46
C TYR A 59 0.23 -1.09 -23.76
N GLU A 60 1.50 -0.97 -23.35
CA GLU A 60 2.25 -2.02 -22.66
C GLU A 60 1.75 -2.34 -21.24
N LEU A 61 0.92 -1.47 -20.64
CA LEU A 61 0.34 -1.66 -19.32
C LEU A 61 -1.14 -2.06 -19.35
N GLN A 62 -1.82 -1.99 -20.49
CA GLN A 62 -3.27 -2.25 -20.59
C GLN A 62 -3.64 -3.65 -20.09
N SER A 63 -2.85 -4.67 -20.43
CA SER A 63 -3.08 -6.06 -20.00
C SER A 63 -2.89 -6.28 -18.50
N ARG A 64 -2.19 -5.38 -17.79
CA ARG A 64 -2.01 -5.48 -16.34
C ARG A 64 -3.26 -5.09 -15.56
N CYS A 65 -4.25 -4.48 -16.20
CA CYS A 65 -5.51 -4.11 -15.54
C CYS A 65 -6.64 -5.13 -15.73
N LEU A 66 -6.27 -6.38 -16.03
CA LEU A 66 -7.19 -7.53 -16.14
C LEU A 66 -7.47 -8.21 -14.79
N THR A 67 -6.63 -8.03 -13.77
CA THR A 67 -6.81 -8.58 -12.42
C THR A 67 -6.77 -7.48 -11.37
N GLU A 68 -7.44 -7.70 -10.24
CA GLU A 68 -7.55 -6.71 -9.14
C GLU A 68 -6.24 -6.55 -8.33
N ASP A 69 -5.34 -7.53 -8.36
CA ASP A 69 -4.08 -7.47 -7.62
C ASP A 69 -3.03 -6.57 -8.29
N SER A 70 -3.02 -6.59 -9.62
CA SER A 70 -2.12 -5.79 -10.46
C SER A 70 -2.70 -4.43 -10.84
N CYS A 71 -3.96 -4.15 -10.47
CA CYS A 71 -4.60 -2.89 -10.83
C CYS A 71 -5.73 -2.50 -9.89
N HIS A 72 -5.80 -1.22 -9.55
CA HIS A 72 -6.95 -0.63 -8.84
C HIS A 72 -7.73 0.30 -9.77
N LYS A 73 -9.06 0.13 -9.79
CA LYS A 73 -10.01 0.95 -10.55
C LYS A 73 -10.97 1.63 -9.58
N CYS A 74 -11.28 2.90 -9.80
CA CYS A 74 -12.22 3.63 -8.96
C CYS A 74 -12.85 4.83 -9.70
N ASN A 75 -14.04 5.26 -9.25
CA ASN A 75 -14.93 6.17 -9.98
C ASN A 75 -15.26 7.49 -9.26
N THR A 76 -14.36 7.95 -8.39
CA THR A 76 -14.45 9.27 -7.72
C THR A 76 -13.16 10.07 -7.92
N ASN A 77 -13.23 11.39 -7.72
CA ASN A 77 -12.06 12.25 -7.93
C ASN A 77 -10.87 11.82 -7.06
N ARG A 78 -9.70 11.61 -7.69
CA ARG A 78 -8.42 11.34 -7.01
C ARG A 78 -8.44 10.08 -6.12
N CYS A 79 -9.30 9.12 -6.45
CA CYS A 79 -9.46 7.91 -5.66
C CYS A 79 -8.32 6.90 -5.83
N ASN A 80 -7.49 7.05 -6.88
CA ASN A 80 -6.42 6.13 -7.23
C ASN A 80 -5.15 6.35 -6.38
N ASN A 81 -5.29 6.58 -5.07
CA ASN A 81 -4.19 6.81 -4.14
C ASN A 81 -4.01 5.69 -3.10
N VAL A 82 -4.10 4.45 -3.57
CA VAL A 82 -4.02 3.25 -2.73
C VAL A 82 -2.89 2.32 -3.23
N GLY A 83 -2.31 1.52 -2.35
CA GLY A 83 -1.34 0.47 -2.69
C GLY A 83 -2.04 -0.80 -3.20
N SER A 84 -1.28 -1.76 -3.75
CA SER A 84 -1.83 -3.04 -4.22
C SER A 84 -2.56 -3.77 -3.09
N ALA A 85 -3.68 -4.43 -3.42
CA ALA A 85 -4.43 -5.24 -2.46
C ALA A 85 -3.63 -6.46 -1.95
N ALA A 86 -2.74 -6.99 -2.80
CA ALA A 86 -1.85 -8.09 -2.45
C ALA A 86 -0.79 -7.70 -1.39
N TYR A 87 -0.56 -6.40 -1.18
CA TYR A 87 0.44 -5.87 -0.26
C TYR A 87 -0.21 -5.17 0.94
N ALA A 88 -1.29 -5.74 1.47
CA ALA A 88 -1.99 -5.25 2.65
C ALA A 88 -1.31 -5.70 3.96
N CYS A 89 -1.40 -4.87 5.00
CA CYS A 89 -0.75 -5.07 6.30
C CYS A 89 -1.76 -4.96 7.44
N VAL A 90 -1.46 -5.57 8.59
CA VAL A 90 -2.20 -5.22 9.82
C VAL A 90 -1.79 -3.82 10.24
N GLU A 91 -2.76 -2.93 10.44
CA GLU A 91 -2.55 -1.58 10.98
C GLU A 91 -3.20 -1.45 12.36
N CYS A 92 -2.40 -1.24 13.40
CA CYS A 92 -2.91 -1.12 14.77
C CYS A 92 -1.95 -0.39 15.69
N ASP A 93 -2.50 0.08 16.81
CA ASP A 93 -1.77 0.70 17.92
C ASP A 93 -2.28 0.11 19.25
N SER A 94 -1.37 -0.51 20.00
CA SER A 94 -1.69 -1.19 21.26
C SER A 94 -2.22 -0.28 22.37
N SER A 95 -2.01 1.03 22.29
CA SER A 95 -2.63 2.00 23.20
C SER A 95 -4.14 2.16 22.97
N LYS A 96 -4.65 1.70 21.81
CA LYS A 96 -6.05 1.80 21.40
C LYS A 96 -6.73 0.44 21.27
N ASP A 97 -5.98 -0.59 20.90
CA ASP A 97 -6.47 -1.96 20.74
C ASP A 97 -5.43 -2.96 21.26
N SER A 98 -5.74 -3.64 22.37
CA SER A 98 -4.83 -4.62 22.98
C SER A 98 -4.53 -5.80 22.06
N ASN A 99 -5.41 -6.12 21.10
CA ASN A 99 -5.15 -7.17 20.11
C ASN A 99 -3.92 -6.87 19.25
N CYS A 100 -3.48 -5.62 19.16
CA CYS A 100 -2.26 -5.27 18.44
C CYS A 100 -1.01 -5.98 19.00
N VAL A 101 -1.02 -6.27 20.31
CA VAL A 101 0.00 -7.10 20.98
C VAL A 101 -0.47 -8.54 21.09
N ASP A 102 -1.66 -8.74 21.66
CA ASP A 102 -2.08 -10.04 22.17
C ASP A 102 -2.52 -11.01 21.06
N ASN A 103 -3.20 -10.49 20.03
CA ASN A 103 -3.90 -11.28 19.01
C ASN A 103 -3.80 -10.66 17.62
N ALA A 104 -2.62 -10.19 17.21
CA ALA A 104 -2.45 -9.45 15.95
C ALA A 104 -2.92 -10.25 14.72
N ASP A 105 -2.79 -11.58 14.75
CA ASP A 105 -3.25 -12.48 13.69
C ASP A 105 -4.77 -12.42 13.43
N SER A 106 -5.56 -12.05 14.45
CA SER A 106 -7.02 -11.91 14.32
C SER A 106 -7.44 -10.60 13.67
N LEU A 107 -6.55 -9.62 13.55
CA LEU A 107 -6.83 -8.33 12.94
C LEU A 107 -6.79 -8.46 11.42
N ASP A 108 -7.71 -7.78 10.74
CA ASP A 108 -7.74 -7.76 9.28
C ASP A 108 -6.62 -6.90 8.69
N ALA A 109 -6.15 -7.33 7.51
CA ALA A 109 -5.18 -6.55 6.77
C ALA A 109 -5.89 -5.40 6.07
N VAL A 110 -5.31 -4.21 6.14
CA VAL A 110 -5.78 -3.01 5.45
C VAL A 110 -4.81 -2.71 4.31
N ARG A 111 -5.37 -2.23 3.19
CA ARG A 111 -4.54 -1.79 2.06
C ARG A 111 -3.72 -0.59 2.48
N CYS A 112 -2.42 -0.67 2.24
CA CYS A 112 -1.51 0.44 2.44
C CYS A 112 -1.88 1.64 1.57
N ALA A 113 -1.45 2.83 2.00
CA ALA A 113 -1.35 3.98 1.12
C ALA A 113 -0.48 3.64 -0.10
N VAL A 114 -0.61 4.43 -1.18
CA VAL A 114 0.24 4.22 -2.35
C VAL A 114 1.72 4.29 -1.97
N PRO A 115 2.57 3.32 -2.36
CA PRO A 115 4.00 3.42 -2.16
C PRO A 115 4.66 4.36 -3.14
N THR A 116 5.61 5.14 -2.62
CA THR A 116 6.57 5.90 -3.42
C THR A 116 7.96 5.26 -3.38
N ALA A 117 8.19 4.25 -2.54
CA ALA A 117 9.33 3.36 -2.65
C ALA A 117 9.11 2.32 -3.77
N SER A 118 10.17 1.58 -4.11
CA SER A 118 10.05 0.47 -5.07
C SER A 118 9.27 -0.72 -4.52
N ASN A 119 9.10 -0.80 -3.19
CA ASN A 119 8.38 -1.86 -2.49
C ASN A 119 7.45 -1.26 -1.42
N SER A 120 6.47 -2.06 -0.98
CA SER A 120 5.62 -1.78 0.18
C SER A 120 5.82 -2.90 1.18
N TYR A 121 6.34 -2.57 2.36
CA TYR A 121 6.55 -3.54 3.44
C TYR A 121 5.51 -3.34 4.53
N CYS A 122 5.26 -4.40 5.29
CA CYS A 122 4.62 -4.28 6.58
C CYS A 122 5.68 -4.17 7.66
N TYR A 123 5.44 -3.32 8.65
CA TYR A 123 6.27 -3.22 9.84
C TYR A 123 5.51 -3.67 11.08
N ALA A 124 6.27 -4.11 12.06
CA ALA A 124 5.84 -4.23 13.44
C ALA A 124 6.93 -3.62 14.31
N LYS A 125 6.57 -2.72 15.23
CA LYS A 125 7.51 -1.94 16.04
C LYS A 125 7.07 -1.88 17.48
N SER A 126 8.01 -2.02 18.42
CA SER A 126 7.80 -1.71 19.83
C SER A 126 8.51 -0.41 20.21
N SER A 127 7.83 0.49 20.91
CA SER A 127 8.44 1.70 21.48
C SER A 127 7.69 2.14 22.72
N ASN A 128 8.39 2.37 23.84
CA ASN A 128 7.80 2.78 25.11
C ASN A 128 6.63 1.88 25.58
N ASN A 129 6.80 0.55 25.48
CA ASN A 129 5.78 -0.46 25.75
C ASN A 129 4.51 -0.37 24.89
N VAL A 130 4.56 0.37 23.78
CA VAL A 130 3.50 0.41 22.77
C VAL A 130 3.98 -0.33 21.53
N VAL A 131 3.23 -1.35 21.12
CA VAL A 131 3.38 -1.99 19.81
C VAL A 131 2.54 -1.25 18.78
N GLN A 132 3.16 -0.95 17.65
CA GLN A 132 2.54 -0.40 16.46
C GLN A 132 2.82 -1.31 15.26
N ARG A 133 1.81 -1.51 14.43
CA ARG A 133 1.91 -2.29 13.20
C ARG A 133 1.36 -1.44 12.07
N GLY A 134 1.98 -1.52 10.90
CA GLY A 134 1.42 -0.87 9.72
C GLY A 134 2.26 -1.02 8.46
N CYS A 135 2.08 -0.10 7.52
CA CYS A 135 2.79 -0.09 6.25
C CYS A 135 4.01 0.82 6.26
N ALA A 136 5.09 0.41 5.60
CA ALA A 136 6.25 1.24 5.27
C ALA A 136 6.34 1.39 3.74
N THR A 137 5.82 2.50 3.24
CA THR A 137 5.54 2.73 1.81
C THR A 137 6.52 3.72 1.17
N THR A 138 7.37 4.34 1.99
CA THR A 138 8.46 5.25 1.58
C THR A 138 9.83 4.70 2.00
N GLU A 139 10.88 5.09 1.27
CA GLU A 139 12.27 4.71 1.60
C GLU A 139 12.67 5.21 3.00
N THR A 140 12.17 6.38 3.41
CA THR A 140 12.44 6.96 4.73
C THR A 140 11.85 6.10 5.86
N GLU A 141 10.60 5.65 5.72
CA GLU A 141 9.98 4.75 6.72
C GLU A 141 10.68 3.42 6.79
N GLN A 142 11.03 2.85 5.62
CA GLN A 142 11.77 1.61 5.53
C GLN A 142 13.12 1.75 6.24
N GLN A 143 13.93 2.73 5.87
CA GLN A 143 15.23 2.97 6.48
C GLN A 143 15.15 3.24 7.98
N SER A 144 14.14 4.01 8.43
CA SER A 144 13.89 4.28 9.85
C SER A 144 13.66 2.99 10.63
N CYS A 145 12.82 2.09 10.12
CA CYS A 145 12.60 0.78 10.73
C CYS A 145 13.87 -0.08 10.74
N LEU A 146 14.62 -0.10 9.64
CA LEU A 146 15.87 -0.87 9.54
C LEU A 146 16.96 -0.42 10.50
N THR A 147 16.90 0.83 10.97
CA THR A 147 17.85 1.37 11.95
C THR A 147 17.35 1.27 13.39
N ASP A 148 16.11 0.81 13.59
CA ASP A 148 15.51 0.65 14.91
C ASP A 148 15.49 -0.83 15.29
N ASP A 149 16.27 -1.19 16.30
CA ASP A 149 16.37 -2.57 16.78
C ASP A 149 15.05 -3.15 17.28
N ASN A 150 14.06 -2.31 17.58
CA ASN A 150 12.72 -2.73 18.01
C ASN A 150 11.71 -2.74 16.86
N CYS A 151 12.17 -2.60 15.61
CA CYS A 151 11.33 -2.61 14.43
C CYS A 151 11.73 -3.75 13.49
N ILE A 152 10.71 -4.40 12.92
CA ILE A 152 10.89 -5.44 11.92
C ILE A 152 10.12 -5.07 10.66
N LEU A 153 10.71 -5.35 9.50
CA LEU A 153 10.04 -5.28 8.20
C LEU A 153 9.83 -6.68 7.65
N CYS A 154 8.73 -6.85 6.93
CA CYS A 154 8.42 -8.06 6.17
C CYS A 154 7.64 -7.73 4.89
N SER A 155 7.74 -8.60 3.89
CA SER A 155 7.06 -8.46 2.60
C SER A 155 5.69 -9.16 2.65
N PRO A 156 4.56 -8.43 2.51
CA PRO A 156 3.24 -9.06 2.46
C PRO A 156 2.97 -9.83 1.16
N GLY A 157 3.78 -9.61 0.11
CA GLY A 157 3.71 -10.37 -1.13
C GLY A 157 4.07 -11.85 -0.97
N ASP A 158 4.90 -12.18 0.03
CA ASP A 158 5.28 -13.56 0.35
C ASP A 158 4.35 -14.19 1.38
N ILE A 159 3.97 -13.42 2.40
CA ILE A 159 3.13 -13.88 3.51
C ILE A 159 2.12 -12.78 3.85
N THR A 160 0.84 -13.05 3.60
CA THR A 160 -0.25 -12.14 4.00
C THR A 160 -0.22 -11.90 5.51
N LYS A 161 -0.41 -10.65 5.95
CA LYS A 161 -0.30 -10.25 7.37
C LYS A 161 1.06 -10.63 7.99
N CYS A 162 2.16 -10.60 7.23
CA CYS A 162 3.49 -10.99 7.73
C CYS A 162 3.94 -10.23 9.01
N ASN A 163 3.36 -9.05 9.26
CA ASN A 163 3.67 -8.23 10.41
C ASN A 163 2.85 -8.59 11.65
N THR A 164 2.31 -9.81 11.78
CA THR A 164 1.63 -10.27 13.00
C THR A 164 2.54 -11.01 13.96
N VAL A 165 3.82 -11.20 13.59
CA VAL A 165 4.79 -11.87 14.46
C VAL A 165 4.85 -11.23 15.84
N LYS A 166 5.10 -12.06 16.85
CA LYS A 166 5.24 -11.60 18.23
C LYS A 166 6.52 -10.79 18.37
N ILE A 167 6.35 -9.54 18.74
CA ILE A 167 7.43 -8.64 19.18
C ILE A 167 7.16 -8.41 20.66
N ASP A 168 8.08 -8.86 21.50
CA ASP A 168 8.01 -8.62 22.92
C ASP A 168 8.24 -7.12 23.17
N ALA A 169 7.34 -6.49 23.93
CA ALA A 169 7.42 -5.06 24.25
C ALA A 169 8.74 -4.67 24.96
N GLU A 170 9.40 -5.65 25.61
CA GLU A 170 10.61 -5.49 26.42
C GLU A 170 11.88 -6.07 25.77
N SER A 171 11.79 -6.67 24.59
CA SER A 171 12.89 -7.48 24.05
C SER A 171 13.76 -6.75 23.05
N ASN A 172 15.04 -6.63 23.40
CA ASN A 172 16.15 -6.26 22.52
C ASN A 172 16.46 -7.40 21.52
N ILE A 173 15.47 -7.92 20.80
CA ILE A 173 15.72 -8.83 19.66
C ILE A 173 16.11 -7.93 18.49
N GLY A 174 17.36 -7.45 18.54
CA GLY A 174 17.90 -6.56 17.54
C GLY A 174 17.68 -7.10 16.13
N ASN A 175 17.23 -6.20 15.25
CA ASN A 175 17.36 -6.21 13.80
C ASN A 175 17.41 -7.59 13.12
N ARG A 176 16.47 -8.48 13.47
CA ARG A 176 16.17 -9.62 12.63
C ARG A 176 15.26 -9.13 11.52
N PHE A 177 15.88 -8.67 10.44
CA PHE A 177 15.29 -8.91 9.12
C PHE A 177 14.93 -10.39 9.07
N ILE A 178 13.64 -10.73 9.21
CA ILE A 178 13.16 -12.03 8.78
C ILE A 178 13.17 -11.96 7.24
N ARG A 179 14.37 -12.14 6.68
CA ARG A 179 14.58 -12.34 5.25
C ARG A 179 13.93 -13.66 4.90
N PHE A 180 12.70 -13.60 4.41
CA PHE A 180 12.25 -14.49 3.34
C PHE A 180 12.47 -13.77 2.01
N LEU A 181 13.70 -13.31 1.73
CA LEU A 181 14.04 -12.76 0.42
C LEU A 181 14.63 -13.89 -0.43
N ARG A 182 13.89 -14.29 -1.46
CA ARG A 182 14.52 -14.66 -2.73
C ARG A 182 14.78 -13.39 -3.54
#